data_AF-A0A7S3GFQ2-F1
#
_entry.id   AF-A0A7S3GFQ2-F1
#
_cell.length_a   1.000
_cell.length_b   1.000
_cell.length_c   1.000
_cell.angle_alpha   90.00
_cell.angle_beta   90.00
_cell.angle_gamma   90.00
#
_symmetry.space_group_name_H-M   'P 1'
#
loop_
_entity.id
_entity.type
_entity.pdbx_description
1 polymer ?
#
loop_
_entity_poly.entity_id
_entity_poly.type
_entity_poly.pdbx_seq_one_letter_code
_entity_poly.pdbx_strand_id
1 'polypeptide(L)'
;THPVWLDNASGLQWEVFAVDLLLTLVLFATIPLEMTHYGGILNYFAYSYWNIYDAVVTVTCLIGAVVCYAGGESYLNTVIANSATLSDVELNAIMTTAEWWFWLYLVFRDMKILRAVSISGRIRTLVSTFIQIGGALIPTFVFLFFCIIYSYASVGVSSFSLVSRTKFLGYTPDVGDNPQYFTSFANALLSLFQALTTSNWHEIMRSTCHFEPSYNFLCELYFVSFIVIAVFIIVNIVTALVIDAFVMQQALNGEESDLTFAPQDHIDDFDHPSDETLSARSDSDGDEGEEEEESEEGDEESE
;
A
#
# COMPACT_ATOMS: atom_id res chain seq x y z
N THR A 1 18.60 -22.41 22.59
CA THR A 1 18.92 -22.25 21.15
C THR A 1 19.50 -20.88 20.98
N HIS A 2 20.72 -20.77 20.43
CA HIS A 2 21.34 -19.47 20.18
C HIS A 2 20.52 -18.74 19.10
N PRO A 3 20.04 -17.51 19.31
CA PRO A 3 19.24 -16.81 18.32
C PRO A 3 20.06 -16.56 17.04
N VAL A 4 19.52 -16.94 15.89
CA VAL A 4 20.19 -16.86 14.57
C VAL A 4 20.60 -15.41 14.21
N TRP A 5 19.93 -14.40 14.79
CA TRP A 5 20.30 -13.00 14.59
C TRP A 5 21.62 -12.60 15.28
N LEU A 6 22.13 -13.37 16.25
CA LEU A 6 23.45 -13.13 16.86
C LEU A 6 24.61 -13.66 16.00
N ASP A 7 24.49 -14.86 15.42
CA ASP A 7 25.58 -15.48 14.62
C ASP A 7 25.82 -14.73 13.30
N ASN A 8 24.80 -14.01 12.87
CA ASN A 8 24.83 -13.10 11.75
C ASN A 8 25.81 -11.92 11.95
N ALA A 9 26.27 -11.60 13.17
CA ALA A 9 27.28 -10.56 13.40
C ALA A 9 28.73 -10.93 13.02
N SER A 10 28.96 -11.92 12.15
CA SER A 10 30.30 -12.36 11.73
C SER A 10 30.70 -11.79 10.36
N GLY A 11 31.70 -10.90 10.35
CA GLY A 11 32.53 -10.48 9.21
C GLY A 11 31.81 -9.83 8.01
N LEU A 12 31.11 -10.63 7.19
CA LEU A 12 30.51 -10.23 5.92
C LEU A 12 29.25 -9.35 6.11
N GLN A 13 28.61 -9.43 7.27
CA GLN A 13 27.39 -8.65 7.56
C GLN A 13 27.67 -7.24 8.05
N TRP A 14 28.87 -6.98 8.58
CA TRP A 14 29.25 -5.63 9.01
C TRP A 14 29.43 -4.69 7.83
N GLU A 15 29.88 -5.18 6.68
CA GLU A 15 29.98 -4.36 5.46
C GLU A 15 28.60 -3.95 4.95
N VAL A 16 27.66 -4.91 4.87
CA VAL A 16 26.28 -4.65 4.45
C VAL A 16 25.61 -3.69 5.43
N PHE A 17 25.81 -3.88 6.74
CA PHE A 17 25.30 -2.98 7.76
C PHE A 17 25.93 -1.58 7.67
N ALA A 18 27.24 -1.47 7.49
CA ALA A 18 27.92 -0.18 7.37
C ALA A 18 27.44 0.60 6.14
N VAL A 19 27.24 -0.09 5.02
CA VAL A 19 26.64 0.50 3.81
C VAL A 19 25.21 0.95 4.10
N ASP A 20 24.39 0.12 4.76
CA ASP A 20 23.02 0.46 5.09
C ASP A 20 22.91 1.66 6.06
N LEU A 21 23.78 1.70 7.06
CA LEU A 21 23.88 2.79 8.02
C LEU A 21 24.32 4.08 7.31
N LEU A 22 25.34 4.00 6.46
CA LEU A 22 25.81 5.13 5.66
C LEU A 22 24.68 5.69 4.80
N LEU A 23 23.97 4.82 4.08
CA LEU A 23 22.81 5.23 3.27
C LEU A 23 21.75 5.89 4.16
N THR A 24 21.41 5.30 5.30
CA THR A 24 20.43 5.88 6.24
C THR A 24 20.85 7.26 6.75
N LEU A 25 22.12 7.45 7.05
CA LEU A 25 22.64 8.75 7.52
C LEU A 25 22.63 9.80 6.40
N VAL A 26 22.97 9.41 5.17
CA VAL A 26 22.87 10.29 3.99
C VAL A 26 21.41 10.71 3.78
N LEU A 27 20.46 9.76 3.86
CA LEU A 27 19.02 10.05 3.78
C LEU A 27 18.56 11.00 4.87
N PHE A 28 18.94 10.70 6.10
CA PHE A 28 18.60 11.51 7.27
C PHE A 28 19.16 12.94 7.16
N ALA A 29 20.35 13.12 6.59
CA ALA A 29 20.93 14.43 6.35
C ALA A 29 20.26 15.20 5.18
N THR A 30 19.74 14.47 4.19
CA THR A 30 19.12 15.07 2.99
C THR A 30 17.73 15.64 3.30
N ILE A 31 16.93 14.97 4.14
CA ILE A 31 15.55 15.38 4.43
C ILE A 31 15.46 16.81 5.04
N PRO A 32 16.27 17.19 6.06
CA PRO A 32 16.26 18.55 6.60
C PRO A 32 16.66 19.61 5.56
N LEU A 33 17.60 19.29 4.67
CA LEU A 33 17.98 20.20 3.58
C LEU A 33 16.79 20.44 2.64
N GLU A 34 16.07 19.39 2.27
CA GLU A 34 14.83 19.51 1.49
C GLU A 34 13.78 20.34 2.27
N MET A 35 13.57 20.08 3.56
CA MET A 35 12.62 20.84 4.37
C MET A 35 12.91 22.35 4.36
N THR A 36 14.19 22.74 4.40
CA THR A 36 14.56 24.17 4.28
C THR A 36 14.28 24.73 2.89
N HIS A 37 14.46 23.93 1.84
CA HIS A 37 14.16 24.32 0.46
C HIS A 37 12.65 24.56 0.25
N TYR A 38 11.78 23.72 0.83
CA TYR A 38 10.32 23.88 0.76
C TYR A 38 9.77 24.95 1.73
N GLY A 39 10.62 25.65 2.48
CA GLY A 39 10.22 26.71 3.40
C GLY A 39 9.60 26.22 4.72
N GLY A 40 9.85 24.96 5.10
CA GLY A 40 9.45 24.41 6.40
C GLY A 40 8.97 22.96 6.35
N ILE A 41 8.87 22.35 7.53
CA ILE A 41 8.48 20.94 7.70
C ILE A 41 7.04 20.66 7.23
N LEU A 42 6.12 21.59 7.48
CA LEU A 42 4.72 21.44 7.06
C LEU A 42 4.58 21.49 5.54
N ASN A 43 5.28 22.43 4.89
CA ASN A 43 5.28 22.55 3.44
C ASN A 43 5.92 21.32 2.77
N TYR A 44 7.00 20.79 3.35
CA TYR A 44 7.65 19.58 2.85
C TYR A 44 6.72 18.36 2.81
N PHE A 45 5.97 18.12 3.89
CA PHE A 45 5.05 17.00 3.97
C PHE A 45 3.73 17.22 3.23
N ALA A 46 3.27 18.47 3.13
CA ALA A 46 2.11 18.83 2.33
C ALA A 46 2.36 18.72 0.82
N TYR A 47 3.62 18.87 0.38
CA TYR A 47 3.97 18.87 -1.05
C TYR A 47 3.80 17.50 -1.72
N SER A 48 4.17 16.40 -1.06
CA SER A 48 4.09 15.07 -1.68
C SER A 48 4.01 13.93 -0.66
N TYR A 49 3.13 12.95 -0.91
CA TYR A 49 3.06 11.71 -0.12
C TYR A 49 4.37 10.91 -0.13
N TRP A 50 5.17 11.03 -1.19
CA TRP A 50 6.49 10.38 -1.28
C TRP A 50 7.48 10.91 -0.23
N ASN A 51 7.36 12.17 0.16
CA ASN A 51 8.21 12.78 1.19
C ASN A 51 7.88 12.22 2.58
N ILE A 52 6.60 11.95 2.85
CA ILE A 52 6.16 11.27 4.09
C ILE A 52 6.72 9.85 4.12
N TYR A 53 6.63 9.12 3.00
CA TYR A 53 7.20 7.78 2.87
C TYR A 53 8.71 7.75 3.16
N ASP A 54 9.48 8.62 2.50
CA ASP A 54 10.93 8.71 2.68
C ASP A 54 11.30 9.03 4.14
N ALA A 55 10.55 9.91 4.81
CA ALA A 55 10.77 10.24 6.22
C ALA A 55 10.47 9.06 7.15
N VAL A 56 9.34 8.36 6.97
CA VAL A 56 8.96 7.21 7.80
C VAL A 56 9.98 6.09 7.67
N VAL A 57 10.42 5.76 6.44
CA VAL A 57 11.44 4.74 6.20
C VAL A 57 12.76 5.14 6.86
N THR A 58 13.19 6.39 6.68
CA THR A 58 14.47 6.89 7.24
C THR A 58 14.47 6.86 8.76
N VAL A 59 13.40 7.33 9.41
CA VAL A 59 13.28 7.33 10.89
C VAL A 59 13.23 5.90 11.42
N THR A 60 12.44 5.01 10.82
CA THR A 60 12.33 3.61 11.25
C THR A 60 13.66 2.88 11.11
N CYS A 61 14.40 3.12 10.03
CA CYS A 61 15.72 2.54 9.82
C CYS A 61 16.77 3.11 10.80
N LEU A 62 16.68 4.39 11.14
CA LEU A 62 17.56 5.00 12.14
C LEU A 62 17.31 4.39 13.52
N ILE A 63 16.04 4.26 13.92
CA ILE A 63 15.65 3.59 15.18
C ILE A 63 16.13 2.14 15.17
N GLY A 64 15.87 1.39 14.10
CA GLY A 64 16.29 0.00 13.97
C GLY A 64 17.81 -0.17 14.05
N ALA A 65 18.58 0.72 13.41
CA ALA A 65 20.04 0.72 13.51
C ALA A 65 20.53 1.00 14.94
N VAL A 66 19.93 1.98 15.64
CA VAL A 66 20.26 2.28 17.04
C VAL A 66 19.88 1.12 17.96
N VAL A 67 18.69 0.53 17.81
CA VAL A 67 18.25 -0.61 18.63
C VAL A 67 19.14 -1.83 18.39
N CYS A 68 19.49 -2.14 17.15
CA CYS A 68 20.35 -3.28 16.84
C CYS A 68 21.79 -3.08 17.33
N TYR A 69 22.32 -1.86 17.31
CA TYR A 69 23.73 -1.60 17.64
C TYR A 69 23.98 -1.05 19.05
N ALA A 70 23.28 0.02 19.45
CA ALA A 70 23.40 0.57 20.81
C ALA A 70 22.64 -0.29 21.84
N GLY A 71 21.51 -0.86 21.40
CA GLY A 71 20.70 -1.76 22.19
C GLY A 71 21.20 -3.20 22.18
N GLY A 72 21.63 -3.76 21.05
CA GLY A 72 21.90 -5.20 20.91
C GLY A 72 22.90 -5.80 21.91
N GLU A 73 24.12 -5.24 22.01
CA GLU A 73 25.11 -5.72 22.98
C GLU A 73 24.68 -5.44 24.43
N SER A 74 24.17 -4.25 24.70
CA SER A 74 23.69 -3.86 26.03
C SER A 74 22.51 -4.72 26.49
N TYR A 75 21.60 -5.05 25.57
CA TYR A 75 20.42 -5.86 25.76
C TYR A 75 20.79 -7.32 26.02
N LEU A 76 21.69 -7.88 25.20
CA LEU A 76 22.26 -9.20 25.45
C LEU A 76 22.95 -9.27 26.80
N ASN A 77 23.74 -8.25 27.13
CA ASN A 77 24.41 -8.17 28.43
C ASN A 77 23.41 -8.06 29.58
N THR A 78 22.30 -7.32 29.44
CA THR A 78 21.23 -7.27 30.45
C THR A 78 20.44 -8.57 30.55
N VAL A 79 20.19 -9.27 29.44
CA VAL A 79 19.49 -10.55 29.43
C VAL A 79 20.37 -11.62 30.09
N ILE A 80 21.66 -11.65 29.77
CA ILE A 80 22.64 -12.54 30.40
C ILE A 80 22.83 -12.20 31.89
N ALA A 81 22.90 -10.92 32.25
CA ALA A 81 23.06 -10.49 33.64
C ALA A 81 21.82 -10.77 34.51
N ASN A 82 20.62 -10.71 33.92
CA ASN A 82 19.37 -10.95 34.62
C ASN A 82 18.80 -12.36 34.38
N SER A 83 19.51 -13.23 33.65
CA SER A 83 19.02 -14.59 33.36
C SER A 83 18.88 -15.46 34.61
N ALA A 84 19.55 -15.09 35.70
CA ALA A 84 19.46 -15.78 36.99
C ALA A 84 18.36 -15.22 37.91
N THR A 85 17.80 -14.04 37.61
CA THR A 85 16.82 -13.32 38.45
C THR A 85 15.44 -13.23 37.80
N LEU A 86 15.36 -13.23 36.47
CA LEU A 86 14.12 -13.23 35.72
C LEU A 86 13.56 -14.65 35.58
N SER A 87 12.24 -14.77 35.63
CA SER A 87 11.57 -16.02 35.30
C SER A 87 11.68 -16.33 33.81
N ASP A 88 11.60 -17.62 33.45
CA ASP A 88 11.64 -18.06 32.04
C ASP A 88 10.57 -17.38 31.17
N VAL A 89 9.43 -17.00 31.77
CA VAL A 89 8.33 -16.29 31.09
C VAL A 89 8.75 -14.86 30.71
N GLU A 90 9.42 -14.15 31.61
CA GLU A 90 9.89 -12.78 31.38
C GLU A 90 11.02 -12.75 30.34
N LEU A 91 11.95 -13.71 30.42
CA LEU A 91 13.00 -13.87 29.41
C LEU A 91 12.40 -14.16 28.02
N ASN A 92 11.40 -15.04 27.94
CA ASN A 92 10.74 -15.34 26.67
C ASN A 92 9.96 -14.14 26.11
N ALA A 93 9.25 -13.38 26.94
CA ALA A 93 8.57 -12.16 26.51
C ALA A 93 9.56 -11.12 25.97
N ILE A 94 10.69 -10.93 26.65
CA ILE A 94 11.76 -10.03 26.24
C ILE A 94 12.34 -10.50 24.89
N MET A 95 12.82 -11.75 24.78
CA MET A 95 13.41 -12.28 23.54
C MET A 95 12.46 -12.21 22.35
N THR A 96 11.19 -12.61 22.53
CA THR A 96 10.21 -12.55 21.43
C THR A 96 10.02 -11.13 20.94
N THR A 97 9.90 -10.13 21.82
CA THR A 97 9.78 -8.73 21.38
C THR A 97 10.99 -8.26 20.57
N ALA A 98 12.22 -8.57 21.00
CA ALA A 98 13.42 -8.21 20.24
C ALA A 98 13.47 -8.88 18.86
N GLU A 99 13.04 -10.15 18.75
CA GLU A 99 12.93 -10.83 17.46
C GLU A 99 11.96 -10.11 16.51
N TRP A 100 10.76 -9.73 16.97
CA TRP A 100 9.81 -8.97 16.15
C TRP A 100 10.38 -7.62 15.69
N TRP A 101 11.07 -6.90 16.58
CA TRP A 101 11.72 -5.63 16.23
C TRP A 101 12.84 -5.81 15.19
N PHE A 102 13.61 -6.89 15.30
CA PHE A 102 14.63 -7.23 14.32
C PHE A 102 14.03 -7.55 12.94
N TRP A 103 13.00 -8.39 12.87
CA TRP A 103 12.30 -8.69 11.62
C TRP A 103 11.67 -7.45 10.99
N LEU A 104 11.09 -6.58 11.82
CA LEU A 104 10.53 -5.32 11.36
C LEU A 104 11.62 -4.42 10.77
N TYR A 105 12.76 -4.24 11.46
CA TYR A 105 13.90 -3.49 10.93
C TYR A 105 14.36 -4.03 9.57
N LEU A 106 14.51 -5.36 9.43
CA LEU A 106 14.91 -5.97 8.16
C LEU A 106 13.94 -5.62 7.03
N VAL A 107 12.63 -5.69 7.27
CA VAL A 107 11.62 -5.33 6.28
C VAL A 107 11.74 -3.84 5.90
N PHE A 108 11.83 -2.93 6.88
CA PHE A 108 11.92 -1.49 6.63
C PHE A 108 13.24 -1.08 5.96
N ARG A 109 14.34 -1.78 6.26
CA ARG A 109 15.60 -1.60 5.56
C ARG A 109 15.43 -1.84 4.07
N ASP A 110 14.79 -2.95 3.71
CA ASP A 110 14.64 -3.36 2.32
C ASP A 110 13.56 -2.52 1.59
N MET A 111 12.64 -1.88 2.33
CA MET A 111 11.72 -0.86 1.80
C MET A 111 12.45 0.36 1.19
N LYS A 112 13.71 0.62 1.55
CA LYS A 112 14.52 1.67 0.88
C LYS A 112 14.65 1.44 -0.62
N ILE A 113 14.54 0.20 -1.09
CA ILE A 113 14.54 -0.11 -2.54
C ILE A 113 13.36 0.57 -3.23
N LEU A 114 12.21 0.69 -2.57
CA LEU A 114 11.04 1.39 -3.10
C LEU A 114 11.27 2.91 -3.17
N ARG A 115 12.30 3.46 -2.52
CA ARG A 115 12.73 4.86 -2.74
C ARG A 115 13.13 5.10 -4.20
N ALA A 116 13.51 4.07 -4.96
CA ALA A 116 13.71 4.21 -6.40
C ALA A 116 12.47 4.79 -7.11
N VAL A 117 11.27 4.48 -6.59
CA VAL A 117 10.00 5.05 -7.05
C VAL A 117 9.90 6.53 -6.70
N SER A 118 10.30 6.92 -5.48
CA SER A 118 10.32 8.32 -5.07
C SER A 118 11.44 9.11 -5.74
N ILE A 119 12.51 8.53 -6.29
CA ILE A 119 13.56 9.35 -6.94
C ILE A 119 13.16 9.77 -8.36
N SER A 120 12.53 8.88 -9.13
CA SER A 120 12.21 9.15 -10.53
C SER A 120 10.82 9.77 -10.68
N GLY A 121 10.77 11.03 -11.11
CA GLY A 121 9.50 11.72 -11.41
C GLY A 121 8.62 10.93 -12.38
N ARG A 122 9.23 10.24 -13.36
CA ARG A 122 8.50 9.36 -14.30
C ARG A 122 7.82 8.19 -13.60
N ILE A 123 8.50 7.54 -12.66
CA ILE A 123 7.93 6.40 -11.92
C ILE A 123 6.86 6.89 -10.94
N ARG A 124 7.08 8.05 -10.28
CA ARG A 124 6.06 8.68 -9.43
C ARG A 124 4.76 8.93 -10.20
N THR A 125 4.85 9.52 -11.39
CA THR A 125 3.68 9.75 -12.25
C THR A 125 3.01 8.43 -12.62
N LEU A 126 3.78 7.42 -13.06
CA LEU A 126 3.23 6.11 -13.40
C LEU A 126 2.50 5.45 -12.23
N VAL A 127 3.08 5.47 -11.03
CA VAL A 127 2.46 4.89 -9.82
C VAL A 127 1.23 5.69 -9.40
N SER A 128 1.27 7.02 -9.46
CA SER A 128 0.12 7.88 -9.16
C SER A 128 -1.02 7.63 -10.13
N THR A 129 -0.72 7.54 -11.43
CA THR A 129 -1.68 7.19 -12.48
C THR A 129 -2.29 5.81 -12.20
N PHE A 130 -1.46 4.82 -11.86
CA PHE A 130 -1.95 3.48 -11.53
C PHE A 130 -2.87 3.45 -10.30
N ILE A 131 -2.52 4.17 -9.23
CA ILE A 131 -3.35 4.29 -8.02
C ILE A 131 -4.67 5.01 -8.34
N GLN A 132 -4.64 6.06 -9.15
CA GLN A 132 -5.81 6.86 -9.51
C GLN A 132 -6.80 6.07 -10.38
N ILE A 133 -6.31 5.41 -11.44
CA ILE A 133 -7.09 4.49 -12.28
C ILE A 133 -7.67 3.39 -11.40
N GLY A 134 -6.87 2.89 -10.46
CA GLY A 134 -7.29 1.86 -9.55
C GLY A 134 -8.42 2.28 -8.62
N GLY A 135 -8.40 3.52 -8.13
CA GLY A 135 -9.27 3.98 -7.04
C GLY A 135 -10.78 3.92 -7.34
N ALA A 136 -11.21 4.07 -8.59
CA ALA A 136 -12.63 4.13 -8.95
C ALA A 136 -13.22 2.74 -9.27
N LEU A 137 -12.55 1.95 -10.11
CA LEU A 137 -13.11 0.69 -10.62
C LEU A 137 -12.62 -0.55 -9.86
N ILE A 138 -11.36 -0.57 -9.40
CA ILE A 138 -10.79 -1.76 -8.75
C ILE A 138 -11.58 -2.18 -7.51
N PRO A 139 -12.00 -1.28 -6.59
CA PRO A 139 -12.71 -1.69 -5.37
C PRO A 139 -13.98 -2.48 -5.68
N THR A 140 -14.76 -2.04 -6.68
CA THR A 140 -16.01 -2.68 -7.07
C THR A 140 -15.76 -4.10 -7.62
N PHE A 141 -14.81 -4.25 -8.54
CA PHE A 141 -14.52 -5.57 -9.09
C PHE A 141 -13.81 -6.50 -8.10
N VAL A 142 -12.92 -5.97 -7.26
CA VAL A 142 -12.26 -6.73 -6.19
C VAL A 142 -13.28 -7.19 -5.16
N PHE A 143 -14.24 -6.34 -4.79
CA PHE A 143 -15.35 -6.73 -3.92
C PHE A 143 -16.18 -7.85 -4.54
N LEU A 144 -16.57 -7.72 -5.81
CA LEU A 144 -17.28 -8.77 -6.54
C LEU A 144 -16.50 -10.09 -6.56
N PHE A 145 -15.20 -10.00 -6.80
CA PHE A 145 -14.29 -11.15 -6.82
C PHE A 145 -14.22 -11.85 -5.45
N PHE A 146 -14.12 -11.07 -4.36
CA PHE A 146 -14.19 -11.60 -3.00
C PHE A 146 -15.53 -12.25 -2.69
N CYS A 147 -16.67 -11.68 -3.12
CA CYS A 147 -17.99 -12.28 -2.94
C CYS A 147 -18.11 -13.64 -3.64
N ILE A 148 -17.56 -13.77 -4.85
CA ILE A 148 -17.57 -15.02 -5.60
C ILE A 148 -16.67 -16.06 -4.95
N ILE A 149 -15.45 -15.70 -4.58
CA ILE A 149 -14.56 -16.60 -3.83
C ILE A 149 -15.20 -17.05 -2.53
N TYR A 150 -15.84 -16.14 -1.78
CA TYR A 150 -16.56 -16.46 -0.56
C TYR A 150 -17.68 -17.48 -0.81
N SER A 151 -18.51 -17.25 -1.83
CA SER A 151 -19.60 -18.15 -2.21
C SER A 151 -19.07 -19.55 -2.53
N TYR A 152 -18.07 -19.65 -3.40
CA TYR A 152 -17.43 -20.93 -3.74
C TYR A 152 -16.77 -21.59 -2.53
N ALA A 153 -16.04 -20.84 -1.70
CA ALA A 153 -15.41 -21.38 -0.49
C ALA A 153 -16.45 -21.95 0.48
N SER A 154 -17.58 -21.26 0.68
CA SER A 154 -18.67 -21.71 1.56
C SER A 154 -19.31 -23.02 1.05
N VAL A 155 -19.56 -23.12 -0.26
CA VAL A 155 -20.11 -24.32 -0.91
C VAL A 155 -19.10 -25.46 -0.87
N GLY A 156 -17.83 -25.17 -1.15
CA GLY A 156 -16.75 -26.16 -1.16
C GLY A 156 -16.50 -26.77 0.22
N VAL A 157 -16.49 -25.98 1.29
CA VAL A 157 -16.42 -26.52 2.66
C VAL A 157 -17.64 -27.38 2.95
N SER A 158 -18.83 -26.92 2.60
CA SER A 158 -20.07 -27.67 2.87
C SER A 158 -20.14 -29.00 2.12
N SER A 159 -19.57 -29.05 0.91
CA SER A 159 -19.64 -30.23 0.03
C SER A 159 -18.47 -31.20 0.24
N PHE A 160 -17.27 -30.68 0.48
CA PHE A 160 -16.03 -31.46 0.38
C PHE A 160 -15.28 -31.61 1.71
N SER A 161 -15.62 -30.85 2.75
CA SER A 161 -14.88 -30.88 4.02
C SER A 161 -14.86 -32.25 4.68
N LEU A 162 -15.93 -33.04 4.55
CA LEU A 162 -16.00 -34.38 5.12
C LEU A 162 -15.07 -35.36 4.37
N VAL A 163 -15.03 -35.27 3.04
CA VAL A 163 -14.13 -36.07 2.17
C VAL A 163 -12.66 -35.79 2.49
N SER A 164 -12.30 -34.54 2.71
CA SER A 164 -10.92 -34.19 3.02
C SER A 164 -10.51 -34.59 4.44
N ARG A 165 -11.44 -34.55 5.40
CA ARG A 165 -11.17 -35.03 6.77
C ARG A 165 -10.97 -36.54 6.83
N THR A 166 -11.73 -37.33 6.08
CA THR A 166 -11.53 -38.79 6.04
C THR A 166 -10.18 -39.17 5.41
N LYS A 167 -9.70 -38.40 4.43
CA LYS A 167 -8.34 -38.51 3.87
C LYS A 167 -7.25 -38.15 4.89
N PHE A 168 -7.42 -37.04 5.59
CA PHE A 168 -6.48 -36.62 6.63
C PHE A 168 -6.30 -37.67 7.74
N LEU A 169 -7.36 -38.42 8.07
CA LEU A 169 -7.33 -39.49 9.06
C LEU A 169 -6.79 -40.84 8.53
N GLY A 170 -6.29 -40.88 7.29
CA GLY A 170 -5.64 -42.07 6.73
C GLY A 170 -6.60 -43.20 6.35
N TYR A 171 -7.89 -42.92 6.20
CA TYR A 171 -8.92 -43.94 5.94
C TYR A 171 -9.02 -44.36 4.46
N THR A 172 -8.41 -43.58 3.55
CA THR A 172 -8.37 -43.86 2.10
C THR A 172 -6.92 -43.76 1.61
N PRO A 173 -6.28 -44.85 1.16
CA PRO A 173 -4.81 -44.86 0.98
C PRO A 173 -4.25 -44.14 -0.25
N ASP A 174 -5.05 -43.70 -1.23
CA ASP A 174 -4.47 -43.56 -2.59
C ASP A 174 -5.03 -42.42 -3.48
N VAL A 175 -5.58 -41.35 -2.90
CA VAL A 175 -6.18 -40.27 -3.72
C VAL A 175 -5.78 -38.88 -3.22
N GLY A 176 -4.60 -38.41 -3.63
CA GLY A 176 -4.17 -37.00 -3.60
C GLY A 176 -3.14 -36.66 -2.53
N ASP A 177 -2.10 -35.92 -2.92
CA ASP A 177 -0.90 -35.67 -2.12
C ASP A 177 -1.08 -34.64 -0.99
N ASN A 178 -2.21 -33.91 -0.96
CA ASN A 178 -2.47 -32.92 0.10
C ASN A 178 -3.85 -33.14 0.79
N PRO A 179 -3.87 -33.60 2.06
CA PRO A 179 -5.11 -33.89 2.77
C PRO A 179 -5.85 -32.63 3.27
N GLN A 180 -5.31 -31.43 3.06
CA GLN A 180 -5.84 -30.22 3.70
C GLN A 180 -6.90 -29.48 2.87
N TYR A 181 -7.12 -29.83 1.60
CA TYR A 181 -8.08 -29.14 0.73
C TYR A 181 -9.47 -29.06 1.34
N PHE A 182 -10.11 -27.88 1.35
CA PHE A 182 -11.49 -27.68 1.85
C PHE A 182 -11.80 -28.18 3.29
N THR A 183 -10.80 -28.51 4.11
CA THR A 183 -11.00 -28.98 5.50
C THR A 183 -11.58 -27.89 6.41
N SER A 184 -11.19 -26.63 6.16
CA SER A 184 -11.66 -25.42 6.83
C SER A 184 -11.92 -24.33 5.79
N PHE A 185 -12.61 -23.25 6.20
CA PHE A 185 -12.83 -22.10 5.31
C PHE A 185 -11.53 -21.48 4.81
N ALA A 186 -10.52 -21.31 5.68
CA ALA A 186 -9.21 -20.80 5.27
C ALA A 186 -8.50 -21.72 4.27
N ASN A 187 -8.58 -23.03 4.48
CA ASN A 187 -8.00 -24.01 3.55
C ASN A 187 -8.77 -24.06 2.22
N ALA A 188 -10.08 -23.83 2.22
CA ALA A 188 -10.87 -23.68 1.01
C ALA A 188 -10.47 -22.43 0.22
N LEU A 189 -10.27 -21.29 0.89
CA LEU A 189 -9.74 -20.08 0.26
C LEU A 189 -8.38 -20.33 -0.38
N LEU A 190 -7.46 -21.00 0.31
CA LEU A 190 -6.13 -21.33 -0.23
C LEU A 190 -6.22 -22.28 -1.44
N SER A 191 -7.10 -23.29 -1.36
CA SER A 191 -7.32 -24.24 -2.46
C SER A 191 -7.89 -23.53 -3.70
N LEU A 192 -8.86 -22.64 -3.50
CA LEU A 192 -9.46 -21.84 -4.56
C LEU A 192 -8.47 -20.80 -5.12
N PHE A 193 -7.61 -20.23 -4.27
CA PHE A 193 -6.52 -19.36 -4.72
C PHE A 193 -5.50 -20.12 -5.58
N GLN A 194 -5.11 -21.33 -5.18
CA GLN A 194 -4.27 -22.18 -6.01
C GLN A 194 -4.97 -22.50 -7.35
N ALA A 195 -6.26 -22.86 -7.32
CA ALA A 195 -7.03 -23.11 -8.53
C ALA A 195 -7.16 -21.87 -9.44
N LEU A 196 -7.30 -20.68 -8.84
CA LEU A 196 -7.37 -19.39 -9.52
C LEU A 196 -6.10 -19.09 -10.33
N THR A 197 -4.93 -19.43 -9.80
CA THR A 197 -3.66 -19.30 -10.55
C THR A 197 -3.54 -20.28 -11.71
N THR A 198 -4.54 -21.15 -11.92
CA THR A 198 -4.55 -22.26 -12.89
C THR A 198 -3.42 -23.27 -12.67
N SER A 199 -2.76 -23.23 -11.50
CA SER A 199 -1.69 -24.15 -11.13
C SER A 199 -2.27 -25.36 -10.42
N ASN A 200 -2.06 -26.56 -10.98
CA ASN A 200 -2.47 -27.85 -10.41
C ASN A 200 -3.94 -27.92 -9.95
N TRP A 201 -4.84 -27.10 -10.50
CA TRP A 201 -6.27 -27.10 -10.16
C TRP A 201 -6.95 -28.44 -10.44
N HIS A 202 -6.48 -29.15 -11.47
CA HIS A 202 -6.94 -30.49 -11.83
C HIS A 202 -6.55 -31.55 -10.79
N GLU A 203 -5.50 -31.32 -10.00
CA GLU A 203 -5.12 -32.18 -8.87
C GLU A 203 -6.04 -31.94 -7.66
N ILE A 204 -6.35 -30.67 -7.38
CA ILE A 204 -7.34 -30.29 -6.36
C ILE A 204 -8.71 -30.89 -6.72
N MET A 205 -9.12 -30.78 -7.99
CA MET A 205 -10.36 -31.38 -8.49
C MET A 205 -10.34 -32.90 -8.35
N ARG A 206 -9.31 -33.60 -8.86
CA ARG A 206 -9.23 -35.07 -8.77
C ARG A 206 -9.23 -35.56 -7.33
N SER A 207 -8.48 -34.89 -6.45
CA SER A 207 -8.45 -35.23 -5.02
C SER A 207 -9.79 -34.95 -4.34
N THR A 208 -10.58 -34.00 -4.80
CA THR A 208 -11.86 -33.67 -4.16
C THR A 208 -13.01 -34.53 -4.70
N CYS A 209 -13.01 -34.82 -6.00
CA CYS A 209 -14.16 -35.45 -6.68
C CYS A 209 -14.16 -36.99 -6.59
N HIS A 210 -13.00 -37.67 -6.51
CA HIS A 210 -12.91 -39.14 -6.60
C HIS A 210 -13.55 -39.96 -5.46
N PHE A 211 -14.23 -39.33 -4.50
CA PHE A 211 -14.79 -40.04 -3.35
C PHE A 211 -16.12 -40.73 -3.66
N GLU A 212 -16.95 -40.18 -4.56
CA GLU A 212 -18.27 -40.73 -4.84
C GLU A 212 -18.64 -40.68 -6.33
N PRO A 213 -18.75 -41.83 -7.01
CA PRO A 213 -18.96 -41.90 -8.47
C PRO A 213 -20.18 -41.12 -8.96
N SER A 214 -21.23 -41.03 -8.13
CA SER A 214 -22.51 -40.38 -8.43
C SER A 214 -22.42 -38.85 -8.51
N TYR A 215 -21.42 -38.23 -7.86
CA TYR A 215 -21.29 -36.77 -7.76
C TYR A 215 -20.10 -36.20 -8.55
N ASN A 216 -19.36 -37.05 -9.27
CA ASN A 216 -18.18 -36.66 -10.05
C ASN A 216 -18.47 -35.52 -11.03
N PHE A 217 -19.56 -35.60 -11.80
CA PHE A 217 -19.89 -34.57 -12.80
C PHE A 217 -20.18 -33.20 -12.17
N LEU A 218 -20.94 -33.15 -11.08
CA LEU A 218 -21.26 -31.89 -10.40
C LEU A 218 -20.01 -31.28 -9.72
N CYS A 219 -19.14 -32.14 -9.21
CA CYS A 219 -17.87 -31.72 -8.63
C CYS A 219 -16.91 -31.16 -9.70
N GLU A 220 -16.76 -31.83 -10.83
CA GLU A 220 -15.98 -31.32 -11.97
C GLU A 220 -16.55 -30.00 -12.48
N LEU A 221 -17.88 -29.92 -12.62
CA LEU A 221 -18.56 -28.70 -13.05
C LEU A 221 -18.32 -27.53 -12.09
N TYR A 222 -18.29 -27.77 -10.77
CA TYR A 222 -17.97 -26.76 -9.76
C TYR A 222 -16.57 -26.13 -9.99
N PHE A 223 -15.54 -26.95 -10.24
CA PHE A 223 -14.18 -26.43 -10.46
C PHE A 223 -14.05 -25.73 -11.82
N VAL A 224 -14.67 -26.28 -12.87
CA VAL A 224 -14.66 -25.66 -14.20
C VAL A 224 -15.42 -24.33 -14.19
N SER A 225 -16.61 -24.27 -13.57
CA SER A 225 -17.39 -23.03 -13.47
C SER A 225 -16.64 -21.96 -12.67
N PHE A 226 -15.98 -22.35 -11.58
CA PHE A 226 -15.13 -21.45 -10.79
C PHE A 226 -14.03 -20.82 -11.67
N ILE A 227 -13.28 -21.63 -12.41
CA ILE A 227 -12.17 -21.14 -13.24
C ILE A 227 -12.70 -20.22 -14.35
N VAL A 228 -13.76 -20.61 -15.05
CA VAL A 228 -14.34 -19.79 -16.12
C VAL A 228 -14.79 -18.43 -15.60
N ILE A 229 -15.52 -18.41 -14.48
CA ILE A 229 -16.00 -17.16 -13.87
C ILE A 229 -14.83 -16.31 -13.37
N ALA A 230 -13.86 -16.93 -12.70
CA ALA A 230 -12.73 -16.20 -12.14
C ALA A 230 -11.83 -15.59 -13.23
N VAL A 231 -11.54 -16.35 -14.29
CA VAL A 231 -10.79 -15.84 -15.46
C VAL A 231 -11.57 -14.73 -16.16
N PHE A 232 -12.89 -14.90 -16.34
CA PHE A 232 -13.74 -13.85 -16.93
C PHE A 232 -13.65 -12.53 -16.14
N ILE A 233 -13.71 -12.61 -14.80
CA ILE A 233 -13.59 -11.44 -13.94
C ILE A 233 -12.19 -10.82 -14.02
N ILE A 234 -11.13 -11.63 -13.95
CA ILE A 234 -9.75 -11.13 -14.06
C ILE A 234 -9.56 -10.41 -15.40
N VAL A 235 -10.01 -11.00 -16.50
CA VAL A 235 -9.92 -10.38 -17.84
C VAL A 235 -10.69 -9.07 -17.88
N ASN A 236 -11.89 -9.00 -17.28
CA ASN A 236 -12.67 -7.77 -17.22
C ASN A 236 -12.00 -6.70 -16.34
N ILE A 237 -11.38 -7.07 -15.22
CA ILE A 237 -10.61 -6.15 -14.37
C ILE A 237 -9.45 -5.56 -15.16
N VAL A 238 -8.66 -6.41 -15.82
CA VAL A 238 -7.51 -5.97 -16.63
C VAL A 238 -7.98 -5.09 -17.78
N THR A 239 -9.07 -5.46 -18.45
CA THR A 239 -9.63 -4.69 -19.56
C THR A 239 -10.12 -3.31 -19.09
N ALA A 240 -10.87 -3.26 -17.99
CA ALA A 240 -11.34 -2.00 -17.40
C ALA A 240 -10.15 -1.10 -17.00
N LEU A 241 -9.14 -1.67 -16.33
CA LEU A 241 -7.93 -0.97 -15.94
C LEU A 241 -7.18 -0.38 -17.14
N VAL A 242 -7.05 -1.18 -18.21
CA VAL A 242 -6.35 -0.77 -19.43
C VAL A 242 -7.13 0.33 -20.17
N ILE A 243 -8.45 0.22 -20.26
CA ILE A 243 -9.31 1.25 -20.88
C ILE A 243 -9.17 2.56 -20.10
N ASP A 244 -9.31 2.53 -18.78
CA ASP A 244 -9.18 3.73 -17.95
C ASP A 244 -7.78 4.34 -18.07
N ALA A 245 -6.74 3.51 -18.16
CA ALA A 245 -5.38 3.98 -18.40
C ALA A 245 -5.24 4.71 -19.75
N PHE A 246 -5.80 4.14 -20.82
CA PHE A 246 -5.77 4.76 -22.15
C PHE A 246 -6.60 6.04 -22.21
N VAL A 247 -7.78 6.08 -21.57
CA VAL A 247 -8.63 7.28 -21.50
C VAL A 247 -7.92 8.40 -20.75
N MET A 248 -7.30 8.09 -19.60
CA MET A 248 -6.55 9.08 -18.83
C MET A 248 -5.35 9.63 -19.60
N GLN A 249 -4.61 8.78 -20.34
CA GLN A 249 -3.52 9.26 -21.19
C GLN A 249 -3.99 10.14 -22.35
N GLN A 250 -5.15 9.85 -22.95
CA GLN A 250 -5.72 10.70 -24.01
C GLN A 250 -6.16 12.07 -23.48
N ALA A 251 -6.77 12.12 -22.28
CA ALA A 251 -7.16 13.37 -21.66
C ALA A 251 -5.95 14.29 -21.43
N LEU A 252 -4.84 13.73 -20.91
CA LEU A 252 -3.61 14.48 -20.69
C LEU A 252 -2.99 15.02 -22.00
N ASN A 253 -3.00 14.22 -23.07
CA ASN A 253 -2.48 14.64 -24.37
C ASN A 253 -3.39 15.66 -25.08
N GLY A 254 -4.70 15.62 -24.84
CA GLY A 254 -5.68 16.55 -25.41
C GLY A 254 -5.55 17.96 -24.83
N GLU A 255 -5.38 18.08 -23.51
CA GLU A 255 -5.17 19.38 -22.86
C GLU A 255 -3.88 20.07 -23.30
N GLU A 256 -2.80 19.31 -23.58
CA GLU A 256 -1.55 19.87 -24.11
C GLU A 256 -1.72 20.50 -25.51
N SER A 257 -2.63 19.95 -26.33
CA SER A 257 -2.94 20.46 -27.67
C SER A 257 -3.82 21.72 -27.69
N ASP A 258 -4.73 21.87 -26.71
CA ASP A 258 -5.56 23.09 -26.58
C ASP A 258 -4.75 24.26 -26.02
N LEU A 259 -3.80 24.02 -25.12
CA LEU A 259 -2.87 25.04 -24.59
C LEU A 259 -1.89 25.56 -25.65
N THR A 260 -1.61 24.79 -26.71
CA THR A 260 -0.75 25.23 -27.83
C THR A 260 -1.49 26.02 -28.91
N PHE A 261 -2.83 26.08 -28.88
CA PHE A 261 -3.64 26.78 -29.88
C PHE A 261 -4.35 28.03 -29.37
N ALA A 262 -4.13 28.46 -28.12
CA ALA A 262 -4.62 29.77 -27.68
C ALA A 262 -4.03 30.88 -28.60
N PRO A 263 -4.85 31.61 -29.36
CA PRO A 263 -4.35 32.69 -30.21
C PRO A 263 -3.66 33.72 -29.32
N GLN A 264 -2.39 34.01 -29.60
CA GLN A 264 -1.74 35.21 -29.11
C GLN A 264 -2.39 36.38 -29.82
N ASP A 265 -3.44 36.93 -29.21
CA ASP A 265 -3.99 38.21 -29.62
C ASP A 265 -2.89 39.27 -29.46
N HIS A 266 -2.41 39.69 -30.62
CA HIS A 266 -1.72 40.93 -30.98
C HIS A 266 -1.39 41.87 -29.80
N ILE A 267 -0.10 41.97 -29.49
CA ILE A 267 0.45 43.15 -28.80
C ILE A 267 0.61 44.24 -29.87
N ASP A 268 -0.32 45.18 -29.91
CA ASP A 268 -0.14 46.55 -30.42
C ASP A 268 -0.39 47.48 -29.23
N ASP A 269 0.34 48.53 -28.92
CA ASP A 269 1.53 49.12 -29.49
C ASP A 269 2.18 49.94 -28.34
N PHE A 270 3.48 50.13 -28.44
CA PHE A 270 4.33 50.84 -27.50
C PHE A 270 4.08 52.35 -27.61
N ASP A 271 3.64 53.02 -26.53
CA ASP A 271 3.76 54.49 -26.46
C ASP A 271 4.02 55.00 -25.04
N HIS A 272 5.14 55.69 -24.87
CA HIS A 272 5.52 56.53 -23.74
C HIS A 272 6.64 57.47 -24.25
N PRO A 273 6.91 58.68 -23.69
CA PRO A 273 6.24 59.43 -22.61
C PRO A 273 6.09 60.95 -22.89
N SER A 274 5.38 61.70 -22.02
CA SER A 274 5.66 63.13 -21.79
C SER A 274 5.14 63.60 -20.42
N ASP A 275 5.92 64.50 -19.84
CA ASP A 275 6.05 64.93 -18.44
C ASP A 275 4.93 65.81 -17.85
N GLU A 276 5.14 66.15 -16.56
CA GLU A 276 4.61 67.29 -15.77
C GLU A 276 3.25 67.07 -15.06
N THR A 277 3.01 67.36 -13.78
CA THR A 277 3.73 68.12 -12.73
C THR A 277 3.06 67.88 -11.35
N LEU A 278 3.90 67.78 -10.32
CA LEU A 278 3.82 68.40 -8.97
C LEU A 278 2.47 68.61 -8.22
N SER A 279 2.48 68.04 -7.01
CA SER A 279 2.29 68.70 -5.69
C SER A 279 0.93 68.60 -4.95
N ALA A 280 1.02 67.96 -3.78
CA ALA A 280 0.55 68.37 -2.44
C ALA A 280 -0.86 68.96 -2.28
N ARG A 281 -1.66 68.38 -1.37
CA ARG A 281 -1.99 69.00 -0.06
C ARG A 281 -2.80 68.06 0.82
N SER A 282 -2.59 68.24 2.11
CA SER A 282 -3.06 67.54 3.29
C SER A 282 -4.44 68.02 3.81
N ASP A 283 -5.01 67.16 4.65
CA ASP A 283 -5.88 67.38 5.83
C ASP A 283 -7.25 68.06 5.69
N SER A 284 -8.24 67.44 6.37
CA SER A 284 -9.13 68.05 7.38
C SER A 284 -10.57 67.50 7.32
N ASP A 285 -10.92 66.77 8.39
CA ASP A 285 -12.18 66.78 9.17
C ASP A 285 -13.53 66.53 8.47
N GLY A 286 -14.51 65.80 9.01
CA GLY A 286 -14.78 65.26 10.33
C GLY A 286 -16.30 65.07 10.48
N ASP A 287 -16.70 64.29 11.49
CA ASP A 287 -18.01 64.30 12.19
C ASP A 287 -19.16 63.35 11.74
N GLU A 288 -19.22 62.24 12.47
CA GLU A 288 -20.32 61.64 13.26
C GLU A 288 -21.81 61.87 12.91
N GLY A 289 -22.59 60.79 13.02
CA GLY A 289 -24.06 60.78 13.07
C GLY A 289 -24.62 59.37 13.22
N GLU A 290 -25.19 59.09 14.39
CA GLU A 290 -25.66 57.81 14.94
C GLU A 290 -27.00 57.29 14.35
N GLU A 291 -27.15 55.96 14.39
CA GLU A 291 -28.29 55.14 14.87
C GLU A 291 -29.70 55.10 14.21
N GLU A 292 -30.18 53.84 14.13
CA GLU A 292 -31.56 53.31 14.21
C GLU A 292 -32.51 53.59 13.00
N GLU A 293 -33.40 52.73 12.53
CA GLU A 293 -34.10 51.56 13.09
C GLU A 293 -34.77 50.75 11.94
N GLU A 294 -35.43 49.66 12.33
CA GLU A 294 -36.02 48.50 11.62
C GLU A 294 -37.05 48.73 10.49
N SER A 295 -37.20 47.72 9.61
CA SER A 295 -38.48 47.09 9.17
C SER A 295 -38.20 45.98 8.14
N GLU A 296 -38.66 44.74 8.40
CA GLU A 296 -39.74 44.01 7.67
C GLU A 296 -39.44 43.81 6.17
N GLU A 297 -39.55 42.64 5.53
CA GLU A 297 -40.65 41.67 5.55
C GLU A 297 -40.23 40.43 4.70
N GLY A 298 -41.11 39.42 4.61
CA GLY A 298 -40.97 38.09 3.98
C GLY A 298 -40.52 38.06 2.50
N ASP A 299 -40.51 36.95 1.79
CA ASP A 299 -41.01 35.59 1.97
C ASP A 299 -40.43 34.78 0.78
N GLU A 300 -40.77 33.49 0.75
CA GLU A 300 -40.90 32.61 -0.42
C GLU A 300 -39.76 31.63 -0.75
N GLU A 301 -40.03 30.40 -0.27
CA GLU A 301 -39.75 29.10 -0.87
C GLU A 301 -40.08 28.99 -2.38
N SER A 302 -39.54 27.93 -2.97
CA SER A 302 -39.89 27.19 -4.22
C SER A 302 -38.70 27.14 -5.18
N GLU A 303 -38.22 26.00 -5.69
CA GLU A 303 -38.61 24.59 -5.71
C GLU A 303 -37.32 23.75 -5.90
#